data_AF-A0A257GBE8-F1
#
_entry.id   AF-A0A257GBE8-F1
#
_cell.length_a   1.000
_cell.length_b   1.000
_cell.length_c   1.000
_cell.angle_alpha   90.00
_cell.angle_beta   90.00
_cell.angle_gamma   90.00
#
_symmetry.space_group_name_H-M   'P 1'
#
loop_
_entity.id
_entity.type
_entity.pdbx_description
1 polymer ?
#
loop_
_entity_poly.entity_id
_entity_poly.type
_entity_poly.pdbx_seq_one_letter_code
_entity_poly.pdbx_strand_id
1 'polypeptide(L)'
;MSAADPAATLNAAREALSRGDVFSAYDLATESAEPDSELAYIEVRALAGMGDWQGALRRYEEAGVGARGDVDSLALRGRILKDAAFAAAPAERAARFSEAAATYGAVHAAKSDFYSAINAAAMAALAGEGEPARRYAETALAGAQTAPEQDYWALATAAEALLLLGRGAEAEAMLLAATGRASATVAARASTFRQFTALLASPACAGLAVSLDPIRPPRSAVLTGHMFREDAAAEARIADELRAVLEAERIGAMFGPLACGADIVIAETCLALGIEFHAVLPFAEEDFLALSVRPGGPGWEARFQRCLAGAATTHRASAMRYVGDDTQIAFGSEVAMGLARLRAAQLGGEAVQIAVWDGAYAGGIAGAGADVTRWRAGGGRTVVIDGANLPRARGTFAPGVGAVPVERALRVIVFTDFKGFSRLPEPVMPQFWSDVMGRCAAVLTAHRAEIKCLNTWGDALYLALDDVRAAATVLCGLQDALAGIDAAALGLPPGSGMRIAAHYGSVYAVDDPVTGLPNYYGTEVSRAARVEPITPPGQVYVTEPMAAAVEMTCRDAFACRYVGRLALAKDFGVERIYRLERIRVNDAFVIKDSCESATR
;
A
#
# COMPACT_ATOMS: atom_id res chain seq x y z
N MET A 1 -9.43 15.00 -25.13
CA MET A 1 -8.25 15.02 -24.24
C MET A 1 -7.03 15.21 -25.12
N SER A 2 -6.28 16.30 -24.93
CA SER A 2 -4.94 16.42 -25.53
C SER A 2 -4.13 15.23 -25.04
N ALA A 3 -3.52 14.44 -25.93
CA ALA A 3 -2.53 13.46 -25.51
C ALA A 3 -1.48 14.20 -24.68
N ALA A 4 -1.22 13.73 -23.46
CA ALA A 4 -0.18 14.29 -22.63
C ALA A 4 1.16 14.21 -23.39
N ASP A 5 2.00 15.23 -23.26
CA ASP A 5 3.34 15.22 -23.84
C ASP A 5 4.11 14.00 -23.30
N PRO A 6 4.53 13.04 -24.15
CA PRO A 6 5.23 11.83 -23.70
C PRO A 6 6.48 12.12 -22.87
N ALA A 7 7.18 13.23 -23.16
CA ALA A 7 8.35 13.64 -22.39
C ALA A 7 7.97 14.12 -20.98
N ALA A 8 6.85 14.84 -20.86
CA ALA A 8 6.33 15.27 -19.57
C ALA A 8 5.86 14.08 -18.72
N THR A 9 5.15 13.11 -19.32
CA THR A 9 4.75 11.87 -18.64
C THR A 9 5.95 11.09 -18.15
N LEU A 10 6.98 10.93 -18.98
CA LEU A 10 8.21 10.24 -18.61
C LEU A 10 8.93 10.91 -17.43
N ASN A 11 9.05 12.25 -17.45
CA ASN A 11 9.68 12.98 -16.35
C ASN A 11 8.87 12.86 -15.05
N ALA A 12 7.55 13.00 -15.12
CA ALA A 12 6.67 12.83 -13.96
C ALA A 12 6.78 11.41 -13.36
N ALA A 13 6.85 10.38 -14.21
CA ALA A 13 6.99 8.99 -13.78
C ALA A 13 8.35 8.72 -13.11
N ARG A 14 9.44 9.33 -13.62
CA ARG A 14 10.78 9.27 -13.00
C ARG A 14 10.81 9.98 -11.65
N GLU A 15 10.20 11.16 -11.57
CA GLU A 15 10.10 11.90 -10.31
C GLU A 15 9.31 11.12 -9.26
N ALA A 16 8.18 10.51 -9.64
CA ALA A 16 7.39 9.65 -8.77
C ALA A 16 8.22 8.46 -8.25
N LEU A 17 8.96 7.75 -9.14
CA LEU A 17 9.89 6.70 -8.72
C LEU A 17 10.96 7.19 -7.75
N SER A 18 11.51 8.39 -7.96
CA SER A 18 12.56 8.95 -7.10
C SER A 18 12.05 9.21 -5.67
N ARG A 19 10.79 9.66 -5.54
CA ARG A 19 10.11 9.85 -4.23
C ARG A 19 9.61 8.53 -3.64
N GLY A 20 9.79 7.41 -4.34
CA GLY A 20 9.27 6.10 -3.95
C GLY A 20 7.77 5.97 -4.10
N ASP A 21 7.09 6.90 -4.80
CA ASP A 21 5.68 6.81 -5.17
C ASP A 21 5.51 5.88 -6.38
N VAL A 22 5.62 4.58 -6.09
CA VAL A 22 5.53 3.51 -7.10
C VAL A 22 4.13 3.39 -7.69
N PHE A 23 3.09 3.85 -7.00
CA PHE A 23 1.71 3.81 -7.51
C PHE A 23 1.51 4.84 -8.62
N SER A 24 1.89 6.10 -8.37
CA SER A 24 1.81 7.14 -9.40
C SER A 24 2.76 6.85 -10.57
N ALA A 25 3.95 6.32 -10.31
CA ALA A 25 4.87 5.93 -11.37
C ALA A 25 4.29 4.85 -12.28
N TYR A 26 3.61 3.84 -11.70
CA TYR A 26 2.93 2.80 -12.45
C TYR A 26 1.76 3.36 -13.26
N ASP A 27 0.87 4.14 -12.63
CA ASP A 27 -0.29 4.74 -13.31
C ASP A 27 0.13 5.61 -14.50
N LEU A 28 1.14 6.47 -14.33
CA LEU A 28 1.67 7.32 -15.40
C LEU A 28 2.32 6.52 -16.53
N ALA A 29 2.98 5.40 -16.20
CA ALA A 29 3.66 4.58 -17.19
C ALA A 29 2.69 3.71 -17.98
N THR A 30 1.77 3.00 -17.33
CA THR A 30 0.83 2.08 -17.96
C THR A 30 -0.07 2.76 -18.99
N GLU A 31 -0.43 4.03 -18.79
CA GLU A 31 -1.24 4.79 -19.75
C GLU A 31 -0.56 5.05 -21.10
N SER A 32 0.78 4.97 -21.18
CA SER A 32 1.55 5.41 -22.35
C SER A 32 2.77 4.53 -22.69
N ALA A 33 2.93 3.38 -22.02
CA ALA A 33 4.06 2.49 -22.22
C ALA A 33 3.95 1.69 -23.54
N GLU A 34 4.78 2.06 -24.51
CA GLU A 34 5.03 1.23 -25.70
C GLU A 34 6.04 0.11 -25.38
N PRO A 35 6.03 -1.01 -26.12
CA PRO A 35 7.06 -2.05 -26.01
C PRO A 35 8.48 -1.47 -26.17
N ASP A 36 9.46 -2.04 -25.45
CA ASP A 36 10.88 -1.66 -25.42
C ASP A 36 11.17 -0.19 -24.98
N SER A 37 10.14 0.54 -24.55
CA SER A 37 10.27 1.94 -24.15
C SER A 37 10.80 2.12 -22.72
N GLU A 38 11.24 3.34 -22.41
CA GLU A 38 11.62 3.73 -21.05
C GLU A 38 10.42 3.65 -20.09
N LEU A 39 9.22 3.97 -20.58
CA LEU A 39 7.99 3.86 -19.80
C LEU A 39 7.67 2.40 -19.47
N ALA A 40 7.92 1.45 -20.39
CA ALA A 40 7.80 0.03 -20.08
C ALA A 40 8.80 -0.42 -19.00
N TYR A 41 10.03 0.09 -19.03
CA TYR A 41 10.99 -0.13 -17.93
C TYR A 41 10.46 0.42 -16.59
N ILE A 42 9.93 1.65 -16.58
CA ILE A 42 9.37 2.28 -15.38
C ILE A 42 8.17 1.51 -14.84
N GLU A 43 7.26 1.07 -15.72
CA GLU A 43 6.10 0.26 -15.36
C GLU A 43 6.51 -1.03 -14.66
N VAL A 44 7.44 -1.79 -15.26
CA VAL A 44 7.95 -3.04 -14.67
C VAL A 44 8.69 -2.78 -13.37
N ARG A 45 9.49 -1.71 -13.30
CA ARG A 45 10.19 -1.32 -12.08
C ARG A 45 9.22 -0.93 -10.96
N ALA A 46 8.13 -0.26 -11.29
CA ALA A 46 7.09 0.09 -10.35
C ALA A 46 6.35 -1.17 -9.85
N LEU A 47 5.97 -2.10 -10.74
CA LEU A 47 5.40 -3.42 -10.37
C LEU A 47 6.29 -4.18 -9.37
N ALA A 48 7.59 -4.25 -9.65
CA ALA A 48 8.56 -4.85 -8.73
C ALA A 48 8.63 -4.09 -7.40
N GLY A 49 8.61 -2.75 -7.43
CA GLY A 49 8.56 -1.90 -6.24
C GLY A 49 7.32 -2.09 -5.36
N MET A 50 6.20 -2.57 -5.93
CA MET A 50 4.97 -2.91 -5.21
C MET A 50 4.96 -4.35 -4.67
N GLY A 51 6.01 -5.12 -4.98
CA GLY A 51 6.18 -6.51 -4.55
C GLY A 51 5.41 -7.54 -5.40
N ASP A 52 4.82 -7.18 -6.53
CA ASP A 52 4.22 -8.14 -7.48
C ASP A 52 5.29 -8.67 -8.45
N TRP A 53 6.22 -9.48 -7.93
CA TRP A 53 7.33 -10.01 -8.75
C TRP A 53 6.84 -10.88 -9.91
N GLN A 54 5.71 -11.58 -9.75
CA GLN A 54 5.11 -12.38 -10.81
C GLN A 54 4.55 -11.51 -11.93
N GLY A 55 3.83 -10.45 -11.56
CA GLY A 55 3.35 -9.44 -12.50
C GLY A 55 4.50 -8.73 -13.21
N ALA A 56 5.52 -8.33 -12.46
CA ALA A 56 6.70 -7.67 -13.00
C ALA A 56 7.47 -8.58 -13.98
N LEU A 57 7.67 -9.86 -13.67
CA LEU A 57 8.40 -10.78 -14.57
C LEU A 57 7.64 -11.01 -15.87
N ARG A 58 6.34 -11.26 -15.79
CA ARG A 58 5.49 -11.44 -16.98
C ARG A 58 5.51 -10.17 -17.84
N ARG A 59 5.33 -9.00 -17.23
CA ARG A 59 5.34 -7.72 -17.94
C ARG A 59 6.72 -7.41 -18.52
N TYR A 60 7.81 -7.75 -17.84
CA TYR A 60 9.18 -7.63 -18.35
C TYR A 60 9.39 -8.38 -19.66
N GLU A 61 8.87 -9.61 -19.73
CA GLU A 61 8.93 -10.47 -20.92
C GLU A 61 8.02 -9.95 -22.04
N GLU A 62 6.76 -9.64 -21.71
CA GLU A 62 5.76 -9.14 -22.68
C GLU A 62 6.13 -7.78 -23.28
N ALA A 63 6.73 -6.88 -22.49
CA ALA A 63 7.14 -5.57 -22.97
C ALA A 63 8.48 -5.57 -23.70
N GLY A 64 9.23 -6.68 -23.68
CA GLY A 64 10.57 -6.74 -24.26
C GLY A 64 11.61 -5.88 -23.53
N VAL A 65 11.42 -5.52 -22.24
CA VAL A 65 12.32 -4.59 -21.53
C VAL A 65 13.80 -4.97 -21.66
N GLY A 66 14.13 -6.26 -21.62
CA GLY A 66 15.50 -6.74 -21.80
C GLY A 66 16.14 -6.47 -23.17
N ALA A 67 15.34 -6.29 -24.23
CA ALA A 67 15.80 -6.02 -25.58
C ALA A 67 16.48 -4.65 -25.73
N ARG A 68 16.21 -3.72 -24.79
CA ARG A 68 16.89 -2.42 -24.72
C ARG A 68 18.40 -2.54 -24.51
N GLY A 69 18.84 -3.62 -23.85
CA GLY A 69 20.25 -3.98 -23.69
C GLY A 69 21.08 -3.03 -22.83
N ASP A 70 20.49 -1.98 -22.25
CA ASP A 70 21.11 -1.13 -21.24
C ASP A 70 21.22 -1.86 -19.89
N VAL A 71 22.13 -1.39 -19.03
CA VAL A 71 22.43 -2.03 -17.74
C VAL A 71 21.18 -2.10 -16.86
N ASP A 72 20.43 -1.00 -16.74
CA ASP A 72 19.27 -0.90 -15.87
C ASP A 72 18.17 -1.89 -16.25
N SER A 73 17.90 -2.00 -17.55
CA SER A 73 16.90 -2.91 -18.09
C SER A 73 17.29 -4.37 -17.87
N LEU A 74 18.55 -4.74 -18.13
CA LEU A 74 19.01 -6.11 -17.89
C LEU A 74 19.06 -6.46 -16.39
N ALA A 75 19.51 -5.53 -15.55
CA ALA A 75 19.59 -5.69 -14.10
C ALA A 75 18.20 -5.77 -13.44
N LEU A 76 17.16 -5.18 -14.05
CA LEU A 76 15.78 -5.25 -13.55
C LEU A 76 15.27 -6.70 -13.47
N ARG A 77 15.65 -7.57 -14.41
CA ARG A 77 15.33 -9.01 -14.31
C ARG A 77 15.94 -9.63 -13.06
N GLY A 78 17.21 -9.32 -12.76
CA GLY A 78 17.88 -9.76 -11.54
C GLY A 78 17.19 -9.27 -10.27
N ARG A 79 16.68 -8.03 -10.28
CA ARG A 79 15.88 -7.47 -9.18
C ARG A 79 14.57 -8.22 -8.98
N ILE A 80 13.84 -8.53 -10.05
CA ILE A 80 12.59 -9.27 -9.97
C ILE A 80 12.82 -10.68 -9.40
N LEU A 81 13.89 -11.36 -9.83
CA LEU A 81 14.27 -12.67 -9.32
C LEU A 81 14.74 -12.63 -7.86
N LYS A 82 15.40 -11.56 -7.44
CA LYS A 82 15.70 -11.28 -6.03
C LYS A 82 14.41 -11.20 -5.22
N ASP A 83 13.41 -10.45 -5.66
CA ASP A 83 12.12 -10.32 -4.96
C ASP A 83 11.40 -11.68 -4.89
N ALA A 84 11.48 -12.48 -5.97
CA ALA A 84 10.98 -13.85 -5.99
C ALA A 84 11.71 -14.77 -4.98
N ALA A 85 13.02 -14.59 -4.79
CA ALA A 85 13.81 -15.35 -3.83
C ALA A 85 13.42 -15.02 -2.38
N PHE A 86 13.13 -13.77 -2.05
CA PHE A 86 12.60 -13.40 -0.74
C PHE A 86 11.23 -14.06 -0.46
N ALA A 87 10.35 -14.07 -1.46
CA ALA A 87 9.02 -14.69 -1.39
C ALA A 87 9.05 -16.25 -1.43
N ALA A 88 10.21 -16.86 -1.72
CA ALA A 88 10.34 -18.30 -1.86
C ALA A 88 10.23 -19.04 -0.51
N ALA A 89 9.86 -20.33 -0.59
CA ALA A 89 9.92 -21.24 0.56
C ALA A 89 11.37 -21.38 1.03
N PRO A 90 11.63 -21.68 2.33
CA PRO A 90 13.00 -21.67 2.85
C PRO A 90 13.91 -22.71 2.15
N ALA A 91 13.33 -23.84 1.75
CA ALA A 91 14.01 -24.90 1.02
C ALA A 91 14.44 -24.50 -0.41
N GLU A 92 13.75 -23.55 -1.03
CA GLU A 92 14.03 -23.09 -2.41
C GLU A 92 14.85 -21.80 -2.44
N ARG A 93 14.88 -21.06 -1.34
CA ARG A 93 15.42 -19.70 -1.24
C ARG A 93 16.88 -19.60 -1.70
N ALA A 94 17.74 -20.51 -1.26
CA ALA A 94 19.15 -20.51 -1.65
C ALA A 94 19.33 -20.66 -3.17
N ALA A 95 18.59 -21.59 -3.80
CA ALA A 95 18.64 -21.79 -5.24
C ALA A 95 18.11 -20.57 -6.01
N ARG A 96 17.05 -19.92 -5.52
CA ARG A 96 16.49 -18.70 -6.13
C ARG A 96 17.44 -17.51 -6.01
N PHE A 97 18.13 -17.35 -4.87
CA PHE A 97 19.17 -16.33 -4.75
C PHE A 97 20.36 -16.62 -5.66
N SER A 98 20.75 -17.88 -5.82
CA SER A 98 21.80 -18.27 -6.78
C SER A 98 21.41 -17.93 -8.22
N GLU A 99 20.14 -18.16 -8.61
CA GLU A 99 19.60 -17.74 -9.92
C GLU A 99 19.65 -16.22 -10.12
N ALA A 100 19.26 -15.45 -9.11
CA ALA A 100 19.35 -13.99 -9.13
C ALA A 100 20.82 -13.53 -9.23
N ALA A 101 21.73 -14.14 -8.48
CA ALA A 101 23.16 -13.86 -8.52
C ALA A 101 23.76 -14.14 -9.92
N ALA A 102 23.41 -15.26 -10.53
CA ALA A 102 23.83 -15.60 -11.89
C ALA A 102 23.30 -14.60 -12.92
N THR A 103 22.06 -14.13 -12.77
CA THR A 103 21.47 -13.11 -13.64
C THR A 103 22.24 -11.80 -13.56
N TYR A 104 22.51 -11.28 -12.36
CA TYR A 104 23.35 -10.08 -12.18
C TYR A 104 24.79 -10.28 -12.67
N GLY A 105 25.37 -11.45 -12.41
CA GLY A 105 26.72 -11.81 -12.86
C GLY A 105 26.84 -11.81 -14.39
N ALA A 106 25.81 -12.24 -15.12
CA ALA A 106 25.78 -12.18 -16.58
C ALA A 106 25.75 -10.73 -17.09
N VAL A 107 25.01 -9.82 -16.44
CA VAL A 107 25.02 -8.39 -16.77
C VAL A 107 26.40 -7.78 -16.52
N HIS A 108 27.00 -8.08 -15.36
CA HIS A 108 28.35 -7.63 -15.05
C HIS A 108 29.39 -8.14 -16.06
N ALA A 109 29.35 -9.42 -16.44
CA ALA A 109 30.27 -9.98 -17.43
C ALA A 109 30.13 -9.30 -18.81
N ALA A 110 28.92 -8.90 -19.19
CA ALA A 110 28.67 -8.24 -20.47
C ALA A 110 28.98 -6.73 -20.48
N LYS A 111 28.87 -6.05 -19.34
CA LYS A 111 28.89 -4.58 -19.25
C LYS A 111 30.00 -4.01 -18.35
N SER A 112 30.69 -4.85 -17.59
CA SER A 112 31.68 -4.47 -16.56
C SER A 112 31.15 -3.46 -15.54
N ASP A 113 29.85 -3.54 -15.24
CA ASP A 113 29.14 -2.61 -14.36
C ASP A 113 29.28 -3.01 -12.86
N PHE A 114 29.63 -2.06 -12.01
CA PHE A 114 29.84 -2.31 -10.57
C PHE A 114 28.52 -2.51 -9.81
N TYR A 115 27.41 -1.91 -10.28
CA TYR A 115 26.10 -2.08 -9.67
C TYR A 115 25.59 -3.53 -9.83
N SER A 116 25.77 -4.09 -11.01
CA SER A 116 25.46 -5.50 -11.29
C SER A 116 26.39 -6.44 -10.50
N ALA A 117 27.68 -6.09 -10.35
CA ALA A 117 28.61 -6.87 -9.53
C ALA A 117 28.19 -6.91 -8.05
N ILE A 118 27.85 -5.77 -7.43
CA ILE A 118 27.46 -5.77 -6.01
C ILE A 118 26.18 -6.54 -5.77
N ASN A 119 25.20 -6.43 -6.67
CA ASN A 119 23.97 -7.21 -6.53
C ASN A 119 24.23 -8.71 -6.73
N ALA A 120 25.13 -9.11 -7.62
CA ALA A 120 25.57 -10.51 -7.71
C ALA A 120 26.23 -10.99 -6.40
N ALA A 121 27.08 -10.14 -5.78
CA ALA A 121 27.73 -10.44 -4.51
C ALA A 121 26.72 -10.64 -3.38
N ALA A 122 25.75 -9.73 -3.25
CA ALA A 122 24.72 -9.77 -2.23
C ALA A 122 23.81 -11.00 -2.37
N MET A 123 23.40 -11.31 -3.61
CA MET A 123 22.57 -12.49 -3.86
C MET A 123 23.35 -13.79 -3.58
N ALA A 124 24.63 -13.87 -3.98
CA ALA A 124 25.49 -15.01 -3.63
C ALA A 124 25.65 -15.16 -2.10
N ALA A 125 25.82 -14.05 -1.37
CA ALA A 125 25.89 -14.07 0.09
C ALA A 125 24.60 -14.62 0.73
N LEU A 126 23.44 -14.17 0.25
CA LEU A 126 22.12 -14.67 0.69
C LEU A 126 21.85 -16.13 0.27
N ALA A 127 22.48 -16.60 -0.80
CA ALA A 127 22.46 -18.01 -1.21
C ALA A 127 23.39 -18.90 -0.35
N GLY A 128 24.26 -18.31 0.49
CA GLY A 128 25.28 -19.04 1.25
C GLY A 128 26.57 -19.31 0.47
N GLU A 129 26.77 -18.67 -0.67
CA GLU A 129 27.91 -18.84 -1.58
C GLU A 129 29.03 -17.85 -1.27
N GLY A 130 29.83 -18.14 -0.24
CA GLY A 130 30.83 -17.20 0.30
C GLY A 130 31.94 -16.79 -0.67
N GLU A 131 32.48 -17.71 -1.47
CA GLU A 131 33.57 -17.38 -2.43
C GLU A 131 33.06 -16.50 -3.59
N PRO A 132 31.95 -16.84 -4.27
CA PRO A 132 31.35 -15.95 -5.26
C PRO A 132 30.99 -14.58 -4.70
N ALA A 133 30.41 -14.53 -3.49
CA ALA A 133 30.06 -13.27 -2.83
C ALA A 133 31.29 -12.37 -2.65
N ARG A 134 32.38 -12.90 -2.07
CA ARG A 134 33.62 -12.15 -1.86
C ARG A 134 34.22 -11.64 -3.18
N ARG A 135 34.30 -12.50 -4.20
CA ARG A 135 34.88 -12.16 -5.51
C ARG A 135 34.13 -11.03 -6.22
N TYR A 136 32.80 -11.07 -6.20
CA TYR A 136 31.99 -10.00 -6.77
C TYR A 136 32.06 -8.71 -5.93
N ALA A 137 32.11 -8.82 -4.60
CA ALA A 137 32.27 -7.66 -3.72
C ALA A 137 33.60 -6.92 -3.95
N GLU A 138 34.71 -7.64 -4.12
CA GLU A 138 36.01 -7.04 -4.46
C GLU A 138 35.96 -6.29 -5.80
N THR A 139 35.35 -6.92 -6.81
CA THR A 139 35.17 -6.30 -8.13
C THR A 139 34.30 -5.04 -8.05
N ALA A 140 33.18 -5.11 -7.32
CA ALA A 140 32.27 -3.98 -7.15
C ALA A 140 32.92 -2.82 -6.40
N LEU A 141 33.70 -3.11 -5.34
CA LEU A 141 34.42 -2.09 -4.57
C LEU A 141 35.43 -1.35 -5.45
N ALA A 142 36.23 -2.08 -6.21
CA ALA A 142 37.20 -1.49 -7.13
C ALA A 142 36.51 -0.61 -8.17
N GLY A 143 35.43 -1.11 -8.80
CA GLY A 143 34.66 -0.36 -9.78
C GLY A 143 34.06 0.92 -9.21
N ALA A 144 33.42 0.85 -8.03
CA ALA A 144 32.82 2.00 -7.35
C ALA A 144 33.86 3.07 -6.97
N GLN A 145 35.04 2.67 -6.51
CA GLN A 145 36.13 3.61 -6.18
C GLN A 145 36.67 4.35 -7.40
N THR A 146 36.66 3.70 -8.56
CA THR A 146 37.09 4.29 -9.83
C THR A 146 35.95 4.93 -10.64
N ALA A 147 34.72 4.94 -10.10
CA ALA A 147 33.57 5.51 -10.79
C ALA A 147 33.83 7.00 -11.10
N PRO A 148 33.54 7.48 -12.32
CA PRO A 148 33.79 8.86 -12.72
C PRO A 148 33.12 9.88 -11.81
N GLU A 149 31.94 9.52 -11.30
CA GLU A 149 31.18 10.31 -10.34
C GLU A 149 31.03 9.52 -9.04
N GLN A 150 31.30 10.20 -7.92
CA GLN A 150 31.08 9.66 -6.57
C GLN A 150 29.67 10.03 -6.11
N ASP A 151 28.69 9.54 -6.84
CA ASP A 151 27.26 9.73 -6.61
C ASP A 151 26.74 8.81 -5.49
N TYR A 152 25.44 8.86 -5.20
CA TYR A 152 24.84 7.98 -4.20
C TYR A 152 25.10 6.49 -4.47
N TRP A 153 24.96 6.04 -5.73
CA TRP A 153 25.05 4.62 -6.06
C TRP A 153 26.47 4.09 -6.00
N ALA A 154 27.47 4.86 -6.42
CA ALA A 154 28.87 4.50 -6.25
C ALA A 154 29.21 4.31 -4.76
N LEU A 155 28.83 5.26 -3.90
CA LEU A 155 29.11 5.18 -2.47
C LEU A 155 28.31 4.07 -1.79
N ALA A 156 27.02 3.89 -2.13
CA ALA A 156 26.21 2.80 -1.58
C ALA A 156 26.74 1.42 -2.01
N THR A 157 27.20 1.28 -3.27
CA THR A 157 27.86 0.06 -3.76
C THR A 157 29.15 -0.23 -2.98
N ALA A 158 29.99 0.79 -2.79
CA ALA A 158 31.22 0.64 -2.01
C ALA A 158 30.92 0.24 -0.56
N ALA A 159 29.91 0.87 0.06
CA ALA A 159 29.48 0.53 1.42
C ALA A 159 29.05 -0.94 1.54
N GLU A 160 28.23 -1.41 0.60
CA GLU A 160 27.73 -2.78 0.60
C GLU A 160 28.84 -3.80 0.33
N ALA A 161 29.77 -3.48 -0.58
CA ALA A 161 30.94 -4.32 -0.82
C ALA A 161 31.81 -4.43 0.43
N LEU A 162 32.05 -3.32 1.15
CA LEU A 162 32.79 -3.29 2.41
C LEU A 162 32.10 -4.14 3.48
N LEU A 163 30.76 -4.09 3.57
CA LEU A 163 30.00 -4.94 4.48
C LEU A 163 30.24 -6.42 4.18
N LEU A 164 30.10 -6.86 2.93
CA LEU A 164 30.32 -8.24 2.50
C LEU A 164 31.77 -8.72 2.67
N LEU A 165 32.72 -7.78 2.74
CA LEU A 165 34.14 -8.05 3.01
C LEU A 165 34.48 -8.02 4.51
N GLY A 166 33.49 -7.92 5.39
CA GLY A 166 33.68 -7.90 6.84
C GLY A 166 34.17 -6.55 7.41
N ARG A 167 34.09 -5.47 6.64
CA ARG A 167 34.62 -4.13 6.97
C ARG A 167 33.49 -3.19 7.42
N GLY A 168 32.76 -3.58 8.46
CA GLY A 168 31.53 -2.89 8.90
C GLY A 168 31.69 -1.39 9.20
N ALA A 169 32.75 -0.99 9.92
CA ALA A 169 32.99 0.42 10.26
C ALA A 169 33.20 1.30 9.00
N GLU A 170 33.86 0.76 7.98
CA GLU A 170 34.07 1.47 6.72
C GLU A 170 32.80 1.51 5.87
N ALA A 171 32.00 0.44 5.92
CA ALA A 171 30.68 0.44 5.30
C ALA A 171 29.78 1.55 5.89
N GLU A 172 29.77 1.71 7.22
CA GLU A 172 29.00 2.77 7.88
C GLU A 172 29.45 4.17 7.47
N ALA A 173 30.77 4.43 7.47
CA ALA A 173 31.32 5.72 7.03
C ALA A 173 30.91 6.04 5.58
N MET A 174 30.89 5.03 4.72
CA MET A 174 30.50 5.18 3.31
C MET A 174 29.00 5.41 3.14
N LEU A 175 28.14 4.74 3.93
CA LEU A 175 26.71 5.03 3.97
C LEU A 175 26.44 6.48 4.39
N LEU A 176 27.13 6.96 5.43
CA LEU A 176 26.99 8.34 5.87
C LEU A 176 27.38 9.31 4.74
N ALA A 177 28.50 9.06 4.06
CA ALA A 177 28.94 9.87 2.92
C ALA A 177 27.94 9.84 1.75
N ALA A 178 27.25 8.71 1.51
CA ALA A 178 26.26 8.58 0.46
C ALA A 178 25.04 9.50 0.70
N THR A 179 24.61 9.67 1.95
CA THR A 179 23.41 10.47 2.27
C THR A 179 23.55 11.96 1.95
N GLY A 180 24.77 12.48 1.84
CA GLY A 180 25.05 13.87 1.44
C GLY A 180 24.98 14.14 -0.07
N ARG A 181 24.65 13.14 -0.90
CA ARG A 181 24.62 13.28 -2.36
C ARG A 181 23.25 13.73 -2.86
N ALA A 182 23.22 14.55 -3.92
CA ALA A 182 21.97 14.98 -4.54
C ALA A 182 21.14 13.81 -5.11
N SER A 183 21.80 12.72 -5.53
CA SER A 183 21.14 11.49 -5.99
C SER A 183 20.64 10.57 -4.87
N ALA A 184 20.77 10.97 -3.59
CA ALA A 184 20.29 10.22 -2.42
C ALA A 184 18.76 10.34 -2.24
N THR A 185 18.02 9.91 -3.26
CA THR A 185 16.55 9.95 -3.30
C THR A 185 15.94 9.04 -2.22
N VAL A 186 14.68 9.31 -1.84
CA VAL A 186 13.94 8.49 -0.86
C VAL A 186 13.89 7.02 -1.31
N ALA A 187 13.62 6.76 -2.58
CA ALA A 187 13.58 5.41 -3.11
C ALA A 187 14.94 4.71 -3.12
N ALA A 188 16.02 5.43 -3.43
CA ALA A 188 17.37 4.88 -3.41
C ALA A 188 17.77 4.46 -1.99
N ARG A 189 17.55 5.35 -1.01
CA ARG A 189 17.79 5.09 0.41
C ARG A 189 16.97 3.91 0.93
N ALA A 190 15.68 3.84 0.59
CA ALA A 190 14.82 2.73 0.96
C ALA A 190 15.27 1.39 0.37
N SER A 191 15.73 1.38 -0.88
CA SER A 191 16.29 0.18 -1.52
C SER A 191 17.56 -0.30 -0.81
N THR A 192 18.50 0.61 -0.52
CA THR A 192 19.74 0.29 0.20
C THR A 192 19.43 -0.20 1.62
N PHE A 193 18.53 0.46 2.34
CA PHE A 193 18.14 0.09 3.70
C PHE A 193 17.65 -1.37 3.76
N ARG A 194 16.72 -1.75 2.88
CA ARG A 194 16.21 -3.14 2.81
C ARG A 194 17.30 -4.17 2.49
N GLN A 195 18.22 -3.83 1.58
CA GLN A 195 19.31 -4.73 1.21
C GLN A 195 20.27 -4.95 2.39
N PHE A 196 20.68 -3.88 3.08
CA PHE A 196 21.51 -3.95 4.27
C PHE A 196 20.83 -4.70 5.40
N THR A 197 19.53 -4.47 5.65
CA THR A 197 18.77 -5.23 6.65
C THR A 197 18.80 -6.73 6.34
N ALA A 198 18.57 -7.13 5.08
CA ALA A 198 18.61 -8.53 4.68
C ALA A 198 20.02 -9.15 4.83
N LEU A 199 21.07 -8.42 4.46
CA LEU A 199 22.45 -8.88 4.57
C LEU A 199 22.90 -9.02 6.03
N LEU A 200 22.61 -8.04 6.88
CA LEU A 200 22.94 -8.07 8.32
C LEU A 200 22.21 -9.19 9.06
N ALA A 201 21.01 -9.57 8.61
CA ALA A 201 20.27 -10.73 9.14
C ALA A 201 20.81 -12.07 8.62
N SER A 202 21.72 -12.07 7.63
CA SER A 202 22.25 -13.28 7.01
C SER A 202 23.52 -13.81 7.69
N PRO A 203 23.82 -15.12 7.57
CA PRO A 203 25.07 -15.69 8.10
C PRO A 203 26.33 -15.04 7.53
N ALA A 204 26.27 -14.46 6.33
CA ALA A 204 27.42 -13.82 5.66
C ALA A 204 27.93 -12.58 6.39
N CYS A 205 27.08 -11.92 7.18
CA CYS A 205 27.44 -10.72 7.96
C CYS A 205 27.32 -10.94 9.47
N ALA A 206 27.29 -12.20 9.93
CA ALA A 206 27.13 -12.53 11.33
C ALA A 206 28.22 -11.86 12.19
N GLY A 207 27.80 -11.07 13.18
CA GLY A 207 28.69 -10.35 14.10
C GLY A 207 29.14 -8.97 13.63
N LEU A 208 28.72 -8.51 12.44
CA LEU A 208 28.94 -7.13 12.00
C LEU A 208 27.87 -6.20 12.59
N ALA A 209 28.30 -5.04 13.08
CA ALA A 209 27.42 -3.96 13.51
C ALA A 209 27.63 -2.76 12.57
N VAL A 210 26.55 -2.32 11.93
CA VAL A 210 26.51 -1.14 11.04
C VAL A 210 25.23 -0.38 11.33
N SER A 211 25.35 0.91 11.65
CA SER A 211 24.18 1.77 11.81
C SER A 211 23.52 2.08 10.45
N LEU A 212 22.22 1.79 10.33
CA LEU A 212 21.43 2.09 9.14
C LEU A 212 20.63 3.40 9.25
N ASP A 213 20.70 4.08 10.38
CA ASP A 213 19.95 5.33 10.63
C ASP A 213 20.16 6.42 9.58
N PRO A 214 21.38 6.64 9.02
CA PRO A 214 21.58 7.64 7.98
C PRO A 214 20.70 7.40 6.75
N ILE A 215 20.53 6.13 6.35
CA ILE A 215 19.77 5.74 5.16
C ILE A 215 18.33 5.31 5.46
N ARG A 216 17.92 5.30 6.73
CA ARG A 216 16.56 4.94 7.15
C ARG A 216 15.53 5.73 6.33
N PRO A 217 14.51 5.07 5.75
CA PRO A 217 13.43 5.74 5.05
C PRO A 217 12.71 6.74 5.97
N PRO A 218 12.21 7.86 5.43
CA PRO A 218 11.35 8.74 6.20
C PRO A 218 10.08 8.01 6.64
N ARG A 219 9.55 8.38 7.82
CA ARG A 219 8.30 7.80 8.33
C ARG A 219 7.11 8.37 7.57
N SER A 220 6.06 7.56 7.45
CA SER A 220 4.74 8.04 7.06
C SER A 220 3.95 8.41 8.31
N ALA A 221 3.11 9.43 8.23
CA ALA A 221 2.30 9.88 9.35
C ALA A 221 0.82 9.91 9.00
N VAL A 222 -0.03 9.63 9.98
CA VAL A 222 -1.46 9.96 9.94
C VAL A 222 -1.75 11.05 10.96
N LEU A 223 -2.45 12.11 10.56
CA LEU A 223 -2.88 13.15 11.48
C LEU A 223 -4.23 12.82 12.12
N THR A 224 -4.42 13.31 13.33
CA THR A 224 -5.75 13.48 13.92
C THR A 224 -5.74 14.72 14.79
N GLY A 225 -6.81 15.50 14.74
CA GLY A 225 -6.77 16.85 15.25
C GLY A 225 -8.10 17.32 15.80
N HIS A 226 -7.98 18.24 16.73
CA HIS A 226 -9.08 18.90 17.38
C HIS A 226 -9.58 20.04 16.48
N MET A 227 -10.88 20.04 16.13
CA MET A 227 -11.49 21.18 15.41
C MET A 227 -11.56 22.44 16.28
N PHE A 228 -11.06 23.58 15.80
CA PHE A 228 -11.10 24.85 16.53
C PHE A 228 -11.32 26.06 15.62
N ARG A 229 -11.79 27.16 16.21
CA ARG A 229 -11.99 28.46 15.56
C ARG A 229 -10.68 29.22 15.42
N GLU A 230 -10.59 30.14 14.47
CA GLU A 230 -9.39 30.95 14.23
C GLU A 230 -8.79 31.51 15.53
N ASP A 231 -7.52 31.20 15.77
CA ASP A 231 -6.74 31.63 16.93
C ASP A 231 -5.27 31.64 16.56
N ALA A 232 -4.78 32.81 16.12
CA ALA A 232 -3.43 32.96 15.61
C ALA A 232 -2.34 32.52 16.60
N ALA A 233 -2.57 32.68 17.91
CA ALA A 233 -1.60 32.29 18.93
C ALA A 233 -1.55 30.76 19.10
N ALA A 234 -2.72 30.11 19.14
CA ALA A 234 -2.80 28.65 19.18
C ALA A 234 -2.24 28.01 17.91
N GLU A 235 -2.57 28.57 16.74
CA GLU A 235 -2.09 28.10 15.44
C GLU A 235 -0.57 28.21 15.33
N ALA A 236 0.03 29.35 15.69
CA ALA A 236 1.48 29.54 15.68
C ALA A 236 2.19 28.56 16.63
N ARG A 237 1.66 28.39 17.85
CA ARG A 237 2.21 27.42 18.83
C ARG A 237 2.19 26.00 18.28
N ILE A 238 1.05 25.55 17.73
CA ILE A 238 0.92 24.20 17.16
C ILE A 238 1.89 24.04 15.99
N ALA A 239 2.01 25.04 15.09
CA ALA A 239 2.92 24.98 13.97
C ALA A 239 4.39 24.90 14.41
N ASP A 240 4.80 25.68 15.43
CA ASP A 240 6.17 25.67 15.96
C ASP A 240 6.54 24.31 16.58
N GLU A 241 5.66 23.76 17.43
CA GLU A 241 5.85 22.43 18.03
C GLU A 241 5.84 21.32 16.97
N LEU A 242 4.95 21.43 15.99
CA LEU A 242 4.85 20.48 14.89
C LEU A 242 6.11 20.45 14.03
N ARG A 243 6.75 21.59 13.73
CA ARG A 243 8.02 21.59 12.97
C ARG A 243 9.09 20.76 13.66
N ALA A 244 9.24 20.89 14.98
CA ALA A 244 10.18 20.09 15.76
C ALA A 244 9.82 18.59 15.74
N VAL A 245 8.54 18.26 15.86
CA VAL A 245 8.05 16.87 15.79
C VAL A 245 8.31 16.25 14.41
N LEU A 246 7.98 16.97 13.32
CA LEU A 246 8.14 16.49 11.95
C LEU A 246 9.62 16.20 11.62
N GLU A 247 10.53 17.05 12.08
CA GLU A 247 11.98 16.87 11.92
C GLU A 247 12.48 15.67 12.75
N ALA A 248 12.15 15.61 14.05
CA ALA A 248 12.58 14.54 14.94
C ALA A 248 12.09 13.15 14.49
N GLU A 249 10.86 13.08 13.98
CA GLU A 249 10.26 11.85 13.47
C GLU A 249 10.65 11.54 12.01
N ARG A 250 11.35 12.46 11.33
CA ARG A 250 11.74 12.36 9.92
C ARG A 250 10.54 12.05 9.02
N ILE A 251 9.44 12.80 9.18
CA ILE A 251 8.21 12.57 8.42
C ILE A 251 8.41 12.97 6.96
N GLY A 252 8.14 12.04 6.04
CA GLY A 252 8.20 12.27 4.59
C GLY A 252 6.84 12.39 3.92
N ALA A 253 5.81 11.79 4.51
CA ALA A 253 4.44 11.85 4.02
C ALA A 253 3.44 11.92 5.17
N MET A 254 2.38 12.72 5.02
CA MET A 254 1.32 12.92 6.00
C MET A 254 -0.05 12.65 5.36
N PHE A 255 -0.88 11.84 6.01
CA PHE A 255 -2.22 11.46 5.57
C PHE A 255 -3.28 11.96 6.55
N GLY A 256 -4.40 12.48 6.05
CA GLY A 256 -5.56 12.71 6.89
C GLY A 256 -6.56 13.72 6.34
N PRO A 257 -7.59 14.05 7.13
CA PRO A 257 -8.61 15.02 6.75
C PRO A 257 -8.06 16.46 6.73
N LEU A 258 -8.93 17.41 6.38
CA LEU A 258 -8.65 18.84 6.35
C LEU A 258 -9.73 19.62 7.11
N ALA A 259 -10.11 19.19 8.33
CA ALA A 259 -11.06 19.94 9.14
C ALA A 259 -10.43 21.26 9.66
N CYS A 260 -11.26 22.25 10.00
CA CYS A 260 -10.79 23.53 10.52
C CYS A 260 -10.02 23.35 11.83
N GLY A 261 -8.98 24.16 12.04
CA GLY A 261 -8.10 24.06 13.19
C GLY A 261 -6.92 23.13 12.91
N ALA A 262 -6.75 22.10 13.76
CA ALA A 262 -5.52 21.31 13.81
C ALA A 262 -5.15 20.67 12.47
N ASP A 263 -6.09 20.04 11.76
CA ASP A 263 -5.80 19.31 10.53
C ASP A 263 -5.26 20.23 9.44
N ILE A 264 -5.89 21.41 9.23
CA ILE A 264 -5.42 22.40 8.26
C ILE A 264 -4.07 22.99 8.67
N VAL A 265 -3.84 23.29 9.97
CA VAL A 265 -2.53 23.80 10.44
C VAL A 265 -1.42 22.77 10.20
N ILE A 266 -1.70 21.48 10.43
CA ILE A 266 -0.76 20.40 10.13
C ILE A 266 -0.47 20.34 8.63
N ALA A 267 -1.51 20.34 7.79
CA ALA A 267 -1.36 20.30 6.34
C ALA A 267 -0.54 21.49 5.80
N GLU A 268 -0.84 22.72 6.23
CA GLU A 268 -0.09 23.91 5.85
C GLU A 268 1.39 23.83 6.28
N THR A 269 1.67 23.29 7.47
CA THR A 269 3.03 23.10 7.97
C THR A 269 3.79 22.05 7.15
N CYS A 270 3.15 20.92 6.82
CA CYS A 270 3.74 19.91 5.94
C CYS A 270 4.07 20.50 4.56
N LEU A 271 3.12 21.21 3.94
CA LEU A 271 3.30 21.83 2.62
C LEU A 271 4.42 22.87 2.62
N ALA A 272 4.51 23.69 3.67
CA ALA A 272 5.57 24.69 3.82
C ALA A 272 6.98 24.07 3.96
N LEU A 273 7.06 22.84 4.49
CA LEU A 273 8.31 22.08 4.63
C LEU A 273 8.60 21.15 3.43
N GLY A 274 7.73 21.11 2.42
CA GLY A 274 7.87 20.20 1.29
C GLY A 274 7.61 18.72 1.64
N ILE A 275 6.92 18.44 2.75
CA ILE A 275 6.46 17.10 3.13
C ILE A 275 5.21 16.76 2.31
N GLU A 276 5.17 15.56 1.72
CA GLU A 276 4.01 15.13 0.92
C GLU A 276 2.75 15.09 1.79
N PHE A 277 1.72 15.85 1.43
CA PHE A 277 0.43 15.80 2.11
C PHE A 277 -0.61 15.06 1.25
N HIS A 278 -1.29 14.08 1.84
CA HIS A 278 -2.34 13.30 1.21
C HIS A 278 -3.67 13.57 1.91
N ALA A 279 -4.56 14.30 1.26
CA ALA A 279 -5.87 14.63 1.79
C ALA A 279 -6.78 13.40 1.72
N VAL A 280 -7.49 13.10 2.81
CA VAL A 280 -8.47 11.99 2.88
C VAL A 280 -9.83 12.55 3.27
N LEU A 281 -10.75 12.59 2.31
CA LEU A 281 -12.11 13.04 2.55
C LEU A 281 -13.01 11.84 2.92
N PRO A 282 -13.70 11.87 4.07
CA PRO A 282 -14.53 10.74 4.53
C PRO A 282 -15.78 10.52 3.66
N PHE A 283 -16.30 11.59 3.05
CA PHE A 283 -17.52 11.64 2.26
C PHE A 283 -17.46 12.86 1.32
N ALA A 284 -18.57 13.17 0.65
CA ALA A 284 -18.68 14.27 -0.31
C ALA A 284 -18.10 15.60 0.21
N GLU A 285 -17.30 16.25 -0.64
CA GLU A 285 -16.50 17.43 -0.29
C GLU A 285 -17.35 18.59 0.25
N GLU A 286 -18.49 18.89 -0.39
CA GLU A 286 -19.36 19.99 0.05
C GLU A 286 -19.98 19.73 1.42
N ASP A 287 -20.34 18.48 1.72
CA ASP A 287 -20.84 18.12 3.05
C ASP A 287 -19.70 18.21 4.09
N PHE A 288 -18.46 17.88 3.70
CA PHE A 288 -17.28 18.03 4.56
C PHE A 288 -16.95 19.49 4.84
N LEU A 289 -17.04 20.37 3.83
CA LEU A 289 -16.89 21.82 4.00
C LEU A 289 -17.90 22.36 5.02
N ALA A 290 -19.17 21.98 4.87
CA ALA A 290 -20.25 22.41 5.76
C ALA A 290 -20.09 21.89 7.20
N LEU A 291 -19.70 20.62 7.37
CA LEU A 291 -19.62 19.98 8.69
C LEU A 291 -18.31 20.26 9.42
N SER A 292 -17.19 20.30 8.70
CA SER A 292 -15.86 20.17 9.28
C SER A 292 -14.94 21.36 9.01
N VAL A 293 -15.28 22.26 8.08
CA VAL A 293 -14.40 23.40 7.71
C VAL A 293 -15.02 24.74 8.08
N ARG A 294 -16.17 25.08 7.49
CA ARG A 294 -16.86 26.37 7.70
C ARG A 294 -17.22 26.66 9.17
N PRO A 295 -17.50 25.67 10.05
CA PRO A 295 -17.76 25.93 11.47
C PRO A 295 -16.61 26.59 12.24
N GLY A 296 -15.38 26.53 11.72
CA GLY A 296 -14.22 27.19 12.33
C GLY A 296 -14.17 28.71 12.13
N GLY A 297 -14.93 29.25 11.17
CA GLY A 297 -14.86 30.67 10.77
C GLY A 297 -14.58 30.90 9.28
N PRO A 298 -14.66 32.14 8.82
CA PRO A 298 -14.67 32.49 7.39
C PRO A 298 -13.35 32.24 6.65
N GLY A 299 -12.20 32.19 7.34
CA GLY A 299 -10.89 32.00 6.72
C GLY A 299 -10.54 30.55 6.37
N TRP A 300 -11.21 29.57 6.99
CA TRP A 300 -10.84 28.15 6.86
C TRP A 300 -11.13 27.56 5.49
N GLU A 301 -12.20 27.96 4.81
CA GLU A 301 -12.54 27.41 3.49
C GLU A 301 -11.49 27.74 2.44
N ALA A 302 -10.97 28.97 2.44
CA ALA A 302 -9.89 29.36 1.54
C ALA A 302 -8.59 28.59 1.84
N ARG A 303 -8.32 28.27 3.11
CA ARG A 303 -7.16 27.46 3.53
C ARG A 303 -7.33 26.01 3.11
N PHE A 304 -8.51 25.42 3.34
CA PHE A 304 -8.87 24.09 2.87
C PHE A 304 -8.60 23.94 1.38
N GLN A 305 -9.09 24.87 0.56
CA GLN A 305 -8.91 24.82 -0.89
C GLN A 305 -7.42 24.90 -1.30
N ARG A 306 -6.62 25.71 -0.61
CA ARG A 306 -5.16 25.75 -0.83
C ARG A 306 -4.48 24.45 -0.45
N CYS A 307 -4.82 23.88 0.71
CA CYS A 307 -4.26 22.60 1.14
C CYS A 307 -4.65 21.45 0.22
N LEU A 308 -5.91 21.42 -0.23
CA LEU A 308 -6.42 20.42 -1.16
C LEU A 308 -5.72 20.52 -2.52
N ALA A 309 -5.51 21.74 -3.03
CA ALA A 309 -4.77 21.98 -4.27
C ALA A 309 -3.26 21.67 -4.15
N GLY A 310 -2.68 21.85 -2.96
CA GLY A 310 -1.30 21.51 -2.66
C GLY A 310 -1.07 20.04 -2.31
N ALA A 311 -2.12 19.26 -2.06
CA ALA A 311 -2.02 17.86 -1.70
C ALA A 311 -1.42 17.04 -2.86
N ALA A 312 -0.49 16.15 -2.54
CA ALA A 312 0.09 15.20 -3.49
C ALA A 312 -0.98 14.26 -4.08
N THR A 313 -1.97 13.87 -3.26
CA THR A 313 -3.15 13.12 -3.72
C THR A 313 -4.34 13.44 -2.82
N THR A 314 -5.53 13.53 -3.42
CA THR A 314 -6.80 13.56 -2.70
C THR A 314 -7.48 12.20 -2.81
N HIS A 315 -7.63 11.52 -1.68
CA HIS A 315 -8.37 10.27 -1.53
C HIS A 315 -9.80 10.57 -1.08
N ARG A 316 -10.75 9.80 -1.61
CA ARG A 316 -12.13 9.78 -1.12
C ARG A 316 -12.40 8.41 -0.54
N ALA A 317 -12.59 8.34 0.77
CA ALA A 317 -12.99 7.09 1.42
C ALA A 317 -14.34 6.62 0.85
N SER A 318 -15.28 7.57 0.74
CA SER A 318 -16.57 7.39 0.10
C SER A 318 -16.98 8.62 -0.72
N ALA A 319 -17.75 8.40 -1.78
CA ALA A 319 -18.42 9.47 -2.54
C ALA A 319 -19.83 9.80 -2.00
N MET A 320 -20.28 9.11 -0.95
CA MET A 320 -21.59 9.34 -0.32
C MET A 320 -21.71 10.76 0.21
N ARG A 321 -22.94 11.27 0.26
CA ARG A 321 -23.26 12.44 1.09
C ARG A 321 -23.15 12.10 2.58
N TYR A 322 -22.95 13.10 3.41
CA TYR A 322 -23.05 12.92 4.86
C TYR A 322 -24.51 12.74 5.24
N VAL A 323 -24.80 11.68 6.00
CA VAL A 323 -26.18 11.33 6.39
C VAL A 323 -26.43 11.52 7.89
N GLY A 324 -25.52 12.21 8.59
CA GLY A 324 -25.64 12.45 10.03
C GLY A 324 -25.15 11.30 10.90
N ASP A 325 -24.24 10.46 10.37
CA ASP A 325 -23.68 9.34 11.09
C ASP A 325 -22.15 9.42 11.18
N ASP A 326 -21.67 9.47 12.42
CA ASP A 326 -20.25 9.53 12.77
C ASP A 326 -19.44 8.31 12.29
N THR A 327 -20.10 7.18 11.94
CA THR A 327 -19.38 6.05 11.31
C THR A 327 -18.69 6.46 10.00
N GLN A 328 -19.23 7.44 9.27
CA GLN A 328 -18.61 7.93 8.04
C GLN A 328 -17.31 8.69 8.33
N ILE A 329 -17.25 9.45 9.44
CA ILE A 329 -16.04 10.16 9.88
C ILE A 329 -15.00 9.13 10.34
N ALA A 330 -15.42 8.20 11.20
CA ALA A 330 -14.56 7.13 11.71
C ALA A 330 -13.93 6.30 10.57
N PHE A 331 -14.73 5.99 9.54
CA PHE A 331 -14.29 5.30 8.34
C PHE A 331 -13.23 6.09 7.56
N GLY A 332 -13.41 7.40 7.36
CA GLY A 332 -12.39 8.23 6.72
C GLY A 332 -11.07 8.23 7.48
N SER A 333 -11.11 8.32 8.82
CA SER A 333 -9.91 8.21 9.65
C SER A 333 -9.26 6.83 9.52
N GLU A 334 -10.04 5.74 9.49
CA GLU A 334 -9.51 4.38 9.31
C GLU A 334 -8.80 4.21 7.94
N VAL A 335 -9.39 4.75 6.87
CA VAL A 335 -8.76 4.76 5.54
C VAL A 335 -7.46 5.56 5.56
N ALA A 336 -7.43 6.74 6.19
CA ALA A 336 -6.21 7.54 6.30
C ALA A 336 -5.08 6.81 7.06
N MET A 337 -5.43 6.12 8.15
CA MET A 337 -4.48 5.30 8.92
C MET A 337 -3.91 4.16 8.08
N GLY A 338 -4.76 3.45 7.33
CA GLY A 338 -4.34 2.36 6.46
C GLY A 338 -3.47 2.84 5.30
N LEU A 339 -3.78 3.99 4.68
CA LEU A 339 -2.96 4.61 3.64
C LEU A 339 -1.56 5.00 4.15
N ALA A 340 -1.46 5.56 5.35
CA ALA A 340 -0.16 5.85 5.97
C ALA A 340 0.68 4.57 6.18
N ARG A 341 0.03 3.45 6.55
CA ARG A 341 0.70 2.14 6.67
C ARG A 341 1.13 1.56 5.32
N LEU A 342 0.27 1.65 4.30
CA LEU A 342 0.60 1.26 2.93
C LEU A 342 1.84 2.01 2.44
N ARG A 343 1.90 3.33 2.64
CA ARG A 343 3.05 4.16 2.28
C ARG A 343 4.31 3.76 3.02
N ALA A 344 4.22 3.50 4.33
CA ALA A 344 5.35 3.01 5.12
C ALA A 344 5.85 1.65 4.62
N ALA A 345 4.95 0.71 4.34
CA ALA A 345 5.29 -0.62 3.84
C ALA A 345 6.04 -0.58 2.50
N GLN A 346 5.63 0.28 1.56
CA GLN A 346 6.33 0.49 0.28
C GLN A 346 7.80 0.93 0.46
N LEU A 347 8.04 1.80 1.44
CA LEU A 347 9.37 2.30 1.71
C LEU A 347 10.19 1.35 2.61
N GLY A 348 9.57 0.31 3.18
CA GLY A 348 10.19 -0.50 4.23
C GLY A 348 10.46 0.32 5.50
N GLY A 349 9.58 1.31 5.76
CA GLY A 349 9.65 2.22 6.91
C GLY A 349 8.52 2.01 7.90
N GLU A 350 8.35 2.98 8.78
CA GLU A 350 7.34 2.96 9.85
C GLU A 350 6.25 4.01 9.63
N ALA A 351 5.06 3.72 10.16
CA ALA A 351 3.97 4.69 10.26
C ALA A 351 3.79 5.15 11.71
N VAL A 352 3.55 6.45 11.91
CA VAL A 352 3.27 7.07 13.22
C VAL A 352 1.99 7.91 13.14
N GLN A 353 1.32 8.15 14.27
CA GLN A 353 0.21 9.11 14.33
C GLN A 353 0.69 10.40 14.99
N ILE A 354 0.36 11.54 14.40
CA ILE A 354 0.56 12.87 15.02
C ILE A 354 -0.81 13.39 15.44
N ALA A 355 -0.99 13.61 16.73
CA ALA A 355 -2.26 14.00 17.32
C ALA A 355 -2.17 15.38 17.99
N VAL A 356 -2.98 16.34 17.54
CA VAL A 356 -3.21 17.57 18.31
C VAL A 356 -4.43 17.31 19.20
N TRP A 357 -4.16 16.92 20.45
CA TRP A 357 -5.15 16.30 21.33
C TRP A 357 -4.93 16.68 22.79
N ASP A 358 -6.01 16.72 23.56
CA ASP A 358 -6.04 17.10 24.98
C ASP A 358 -5.90 15.90 25.94
N GLY A 359 -5.66 14.70 25.41
CA GLY A 359 -5.54 13.48 26.19
C GLY A 359 -6.87 12.88 26.66
N ALA A 360 -8.02 13.50 26.34
CA ALA A 360 -9.33 13.06 26.78
C ALA A 360 -10.07 12.25 25.69
N TYR A 361 -10.49 11.03 26.04
CA TYR A 361 -11.40 10.24 25.21
C TYR A 361 -12.83 10.30 25.77
N ALA A 362 -13.75 10.87 24.98
CA ALA A 362 -15.14 11.09 25.39
C ALA A 362 -16.08 9.90 25.08
N GLY A 363 -15.54 8.75 24.65
CA GLY A 363 -16.34 7.53 24.40
C GLY A 363 -17.08 7.47 23.06
N GLY A 364 -16.86 8.42 22.15
CA GLY A 364 -17.46 8.43 20.80
C GLY A 364 -16.67 7.59 19.78
N ILE A 365 -17.33 7.19 18.68
CA ILE A 365 -16.72 6.38 17.61
C ILE A 365 -15.81 7.16 16.64
N ALA A 366 -15.89 8.49 16.70
CA ALA A 366 -15.17 9.43 15.84
C ALA A 366 -14.51 10.57 16.64
N GLY A 367 -13.53 11.22 16.01
CA GLY A 367 -12.75 12.33 16.57
C GLY A 367 -11.42 11.91 17.18
N ALA A 368 -10.61 12.88 17.60
CA ALA A 368 -9.20 12.69 17.97
C ALA A 368 -8.96 11.56 18.98
N GLY A 369 -9.73 11.51 20.07
CA GLY A 369 -9.57 10.45 21.08
C GLY A 369 -9.92 9.04 20.56
N ALA A 370 -10.93 8.93 19.69
CA ALA A 370 -11.32 7.67 19.06
C ALA A 370 -10.23 7.19 18.10
N ASP A 371 -9.68 8.12 17.31
CA ASP A 371 -8.62 7.84 16.35
C ASP A 371 -7.31 7.44 17.03
N VAL A 372 -6.93 8.09 18.13
CA VAL A 372 -5.78 7.70 18.95
C VAL A 372 -5.97 6.31 19.54
N THR A 373 -7.18 6.01 20.02
CA THR A 373 -7.49 4.69 20.60
C THR A 373 -7.42 3.59 19.54
N ARG A 374 -8.02 3.82 18.36
CA ARG A 374 -7.99 2.88 17.23
C ARG A 374 -6.56 2.63 16.73
N TRP A 375 -5.77 3.68 16.57
CA TRP A 375 -4.38 3.57 16.13
C TRP A 375 -3.52 2.75 17.10
N ARG A 376 -3.65 3.01 18.40
CA ARG A 376 -2.96 2.26 19.46
C ARG A 376 -3.41 0.81 19.54
N ALA A 377 -4.70 0.53 19.37
CA ALA A 377 -5.21 -0.85 19.33
C ALA A 377 -4.59 -1.66 18.19
N GLY A 378 -4.26 -1.01 17.06
CA GLY A 378 -3.50 -1.60 15.95
C GLY A 378 -1.98 -1.66 16.18
N GLY A 379 -1.48 -1.39 17.39
CA GLY A 379 -0.05 -1.37 17.72
C GLY A 379 0.70 -0.11 17.24
N GLY A 380 -0.01 0.96 16.90
CA GLY A 380 0.57 2.21 16.41
C GLY A 380 1.07 3.12 17.53
N ARG A 381 2.19 3.83 17.28
CA ARG A 381 2.71 4.88 18.16
C ARG A 381 2.08 6.23 17.83
N THR A 382 1.72 7.00 18.85
CA THR A 382 1.16 8.36 18.71
C THR A 382 2.11 9.37 19.35
N VAL A 383 2.45 10.42 18.62
CA VAL A 383 3.10 11.63 19.14
C VAL A 383 2.01 12.67 19.37
N VAL A 384 1.92 13.21 20.58
CA VAL A 384 0.87 14.16 20.98
C VAL A 384 1.45 15.56 21.06
N ILE A 385 0.80 16.50 20.40
CA ILE A 385 0.96 17.94 20.53
C ILE A 385 -0.20 18.45 21.38
N ASP A 386 0.08 19.29 22.38
CA ASP A 386 -0.94 19.71 23.34
C ASP A 386 -2.08 20.50 22.67
N GLY A 387 -3.27 19.87 22.65
CA GLY A 387 -4.51 20.43 22.15
C GLY A 387 -5.42 21.03 23.23
N ALA A 388 -4.94 21.20 24.46
CA ALA A 388 -5.71 21.83 25.53
C ALA A 388 -6.01 23.31 25.24
N ASN A 389 -7.11 23.81 25.82
CA ASN A 389 -7.54 25.21 25.76
C ASN A 389 -7.80 25.78 24.34
N LEU A 390 -7.97 24.92 23.34
CA LEU A 390 -8.32 25.36 21.99
C LEU A 390 -9.79 25.86 21.93
N PRO A 391 -10.09 26.94 21.18
CA PRO A 391 -11.45 27.44 21.01
C PRO A 391 -12.26 26.49 20.11
N ARG A 392 -12.79 25.42 20.70
CA ARG A 392 -13.47 24.31 20.00
C ARG A 392 -14.49 24.81 18.96
N ALA A 393 -14.42 24.24 17.77
CA ALA A 393 -15.43 24.37 16.73
C ALA A 393 -16.22 23.07 16.63
N ARG A 394 -17.51 23.18 16.31
CA ARG A 394 -18.40 22.03 16.12
C ARG A 394 -19.36 22.32 15.00
N GLY A 395 -19.33 21.51 13.95
CA GLY A 395 -20.38 21.51 12.94
C GLY A 395 -21.64 20.84 13.46
N THR A 396 -22.78 21.28 12.94
CA THR A 396 -24.07 20.61 13.15
C THR A 396 -24.61 20.17 11.81
N PHE A 397 -25.07 18.92 11.76
CA PHE A 397 -25.83 18.41 10.63
C PHE A 397 -27.32 18.52 10.93
N ALA A 398 -28.05 19.18 10.04
CA ALA A 398 -29.51 19.19 10.07
C ALA A 398 -30.00 18.12 9.08
N PRO A 399 -30.54 16.98 9.55
CA PRO A 399 -31.14 16.01 8.65
C PRO A 399 -32.31 16.67 7.90
N GLY A 400 -32.52 16.25 6.65
CA GLY A 400 -33.69 16.66 5.89
C GLY A 400 -34.98 16.29 6.64
N VAL A 401 -36.00 17.16 6.55
CA VAL A 401 -37.32 16.91 7.17
C VAL A 401 -37.87 15.57 6.67
N GLY A 402 -38.15 14.64 7.58
CA GLY A 402 -38.71 13.31 7.27
C GLY A 402 -37.69 12.17 7.10
N ALA A 403 -36.41 12.36 7.46
CA ALA A 403 -35.43 11.28 7.47
C ALA A 403 -35.85 10.17 8.46
N VAL A 404 -36.05 8.95 7.95
CA VAL A 404 -36.27 7.77 8.78
C VAL A 404 -34.92 7.35 9.39
N PRO A 405 -34.82 7.10 10.71
CA PRO A 405 -33.62 6.53 11.29
C PRO A 405 -33.39 5.14 10.69
N VAL A 406 -32.30 4.96 9.94
CA VAL A 406 -31.88 3.66 9.42
C VAL A 406 -30.53 3.33 10.02
N GLU A 407 -30.37 2.12 10.51
CA GLU A 407 -29.11 1.65 11.08
C GLU A 407 -28.04 1.62 9.99
N ARG A 408 -26.85 2.08 10.35
CA ARG A 408 -25.67 2.12 9.50
C ARG A 408 -24.60 1.24 10.11
N ALA A 409 -23.85 0.57 9.25
CA ALA A 409 -22.82 -0.35 9.71
C ALA A 409 -21.65 -0.40 8.72
N LEU A 410 -20.43 -0.52 9.24
CA LEU A 410 -19.26 -0.81 8.43
C LEU A 410 -19.23 -2.31 8.13
N ARG A 411 -19.16 -2.66 6.85
CA ARG A 411 -19.18 -4.05 6.38
C ARG A 411 -18.17 -4.26 5.28
N VAL A 412 -17.60 -5.45 5.23
CA VAL A 412 -16.98 -5.97 4.02
C VAL A 412 -18.07 -6.59 3.16
N ILE A 413 -18.32 -5.97 2.01
CA ILE A 413 -19.30 -6.40 1.02
C ILE A 413 -18.57 -7.17 -0.08
N VAL A 414 -19.05 -8.38 -0.36
CA VAL A 414 -18.42 -9.31 -1.29
C VAL A 414 -19.38 -9.66 -2.42
N PHE A 415 -18.88 -9.59 -3.64
CA PHE A 415 -19.55 -10.11 -4.83
C PHE A 415 -18.65 -11.11 -5.54
N THR A 416 -19.26 -12.18 -6.04
CA THR A 416 -18.54 -13.18 -6.82
C THR A 416 -19.33 -13.58 -8.05
N ASP A 417 -18.64 -14.09 -9.06
CA ASP A 417 -19.22 -14.66 -10.28
C ASP A 417 -18.27 -15.72 -10.83
N PHE A 418 -18.79 -16.81 -11.40
CA PHE A 418 -17.97 -17.84 -11.99
C PHE A 418 -17.90 -17.68 -13.51
N LYS A 419 -16.74 -17.23 -14.02
CA LYS A 419 -16.57 -16.99 -15.46
C LYS A 419 -16.82 -18.26 -16.26
N GLY A 420 -17.81 -18.20 -17.14
CA GLY A 420 -18.18 -19.28 -18.06
C GLY A 420 -19.38 -20.11 -17.62
N PHE A 421 -19.95 -19.87 -16.43
CA PHE A 421 -21.11 -20.62 -15.92
C PHE A 421 -22.30 -20.63 -16.88
N SER A 422 -22.68 -19.48 -17.45
CA SER A 422 -23.82 -19.36 -18.38
C SER A 422 -23.68 -20.15 -19.69
N ARG A 423 -22.50 -20.71 -19.97
CA ARG A 423 -22.22 -21.52 -21.16
C ARG A 423 -22.07 -23.01 -20.84
N LEU A 424 -22.26 -23.41 -19.59
CA LEU A 424 -22.17 -24.81 -19.19
C LEU A 424 -23.27 -25.64 -19.86
N PRO A 425 -22.94 -26.82 -20.42
CA PRO A 425 -23.95 -27.77 -20.85
C PRO A 425 -24.83 -28.25 -19.68
N GLU A 426 -26.13 -28.41 -19.91
CA GLU A 426 -27.07 -28.92 -18.90
C GLU A 426 -26.60 -30.19 -18.15
N PRO A 427 -26.00 -31.21 -18.81
CA PRO A 427 -25.57 -32.42 -18.11
C PRO A 427 -24.46 -32.23 -17.07
N VAL A 428 -23.66 -31.16 -17.17
CA VAL A 428 -22.56 -30.90 -16.22
C VAL A 428 -22.95 -29.98 -15.07
N MET A 429 -24.14 -29.35 -15.12
CA MET A 429 -24.59 -28.43 -14.06
C MET A 429 -24.69 -29.07 -12.66
N PRO A 430 -25.17 -30.33 -12.49
CA PRO A 430 -25.18 -30.97 -11.18
C PRO A 430 -23.76 -31.18 -10.62
N GLN A 431 -22.80 -31.51 -11.49
CA GLN A 431 -21.40 -31.66 -11.09
C GLN A 431 -20.79 -30.32 -10.69
N PHE A 432 -21.01 -29.26 -11.48
CA PHE A 432 -20.61 -27.90 -11.10
C PHE A 432 -21.16 -27.51 -9.72
N TRP A 433 -22.44 -27.78 -9.47
CA TRP A 433 -23.07 -27.44 -8.19
C TRP A 433 -22.42 -28.19 -7.02
N SER A 434 -22.19 -29.49 -7.17
CA SER A 434 -21.52 -30.29 -6.14
C SER A 434 -20.06 -29.87 -5.93
N ASP A 435 -19.30 -29.68 -7.01
CA ASP A 435 -17.85 -29.52 -6.93
C ASP A 435 -17.43 -28.07 -6.66
N VAL A 436 -18.04 -27.08 -7.31
CA VAL A 436 -17.73 -25.66 -7.13
C VAL A 436 -18.49 -25.12 -5.93
N MET A 437 -19.83 -25.17 -5.97
CA MET A 437 -20.64 -24.57 -4.91
C MET A 437 -20.53 -25.34 -3.59
N GLY A 438 -20.32 -26.66 -3.63
CA GLY A 438 -20.04 -27.46 -2.43
C GLY A 438 -18.73 -27.08 -1.73
N ARG A 439 -17.67 -26.76 -2.49
CA ARG A 439 -16.40 -26.25 -1.93
C ARG A 439 -16.58 -24.86 -1.33
N CYS A 440 -17.30 -23.96 -2.03
CA CYS A 440 -17.67 -22.67 -1.47
C CYS A 440 -18.44 -22.83 -0.15
N ALA A 441 -19.44 -23.72 -0.13
CA ALA A 441 -20.25 -23.99 1.06
C ALA A 441 -19.40 -24.50 2.24
N ALA A 442 -18.40 -25.35 1.99
CA ALA A 442 -17.49 -25.82 3.04
C ALA A 442 -16.72 -24.67 3.68
N VAL A 443 -16.17 -23.75 2.87
CA VAL A 443 -15.47 -22.54 3.36
C VAL A 443 -16.44 -21.66 4.15
N LEU A 444 -17.60 -21.35 3.59
CA LEU A 444 -18.57 -20.45 4.23
C LEU A 444 -19.16 -21.04 5.52
N THR A 445 -19.33 -22.36 5.60
CA THR A 445 -19.83 -23.03 6.81
C THR A 445 -18.82 -22.93 7.95
N ALA A 446 -17.53 -23.08 7.66
CA ALA A 446 -16.47 -22.92 8.64
C ALA A 446 -16.43 -21.51 9.26
N HIS A 447 -16.90 -20.51 8.52
CA HIS A 447 -16.91 -19.09 8.92
C HIS A 447 -18.32 -18.52 9.13
N ARG A 448 -19.34 -19.36 9.31
CA ARG A 448 -20.75 -18.91 9.27
C ARG A 448 -21.08 -17.84 10.31
N ALA A 449 -20.46 -17.88 11.49
CA ALA A 449 -20.69 -16.92 12.57
C ALA A 449 -20.23 -15.48 12.21
N GLU A 450 -19.29 -15.36 11.27
CA GLU A 450 -18.72 -14.09 10.82
C GLU A 450 -19.54 -13.47 9.67
N ILE A 451 -20.39 -14.26 9.01
CA ILE A 451 -21.15 -13.85 7.82
C ILE A 451 -22.54 -13.36 8.23
N LYS A 452 -22.78 -12.05 8.08
CA LYS A 452 -24.06 -11.39 8.43
C LYS A 452 -25.11 -11.48 7.35
N CYS A 453 -24.69 -11.49 6.09
CA CYS A 453 -25.57 -11.72 4.94
C CYS A 453 -24.93 -12.77 4.05
N LEU A 454 -25.74 -13.73 3.60
CA LEU A 454 -25.33 -14.79 2.68
C LEU A 454 -26.49 -15.04 1.72
N ASN A 455 -26.33 -14.59 0.48
CA ASN A 455 -27.27 -14.86 -0.60
C ASN A 455 -26.54 -15.52 -1.76
N THR A 456 -27.24 -16.36 -2.52
CA THR A 456 -26.74 -16.95 -3.76
C THR A 456 -27.66 -16.62 -4.93
N TRP A 457 -27.09 -16.45 -6.11
CA TRP A 457 -27.82 -16.22 -7.35
C TRP A 457 -27.15 -17.02 -8.46
N GLY A 458 -27.60 -18.26 -8.68
CA GLY A 458 -26.90 -19.19 -9.56
C GLY A 458 -25.51 -19.52 -9.00
N ASP A 459 -24.47 -19.14 -9.74
CA ASP A 459 -23.05 -19.28 -9.42
C ASP A 459 -22.47 -18.10 -8.60
N ALA A 460 -23.23 -17.03 -8.43
CA ALA A 460 -22.82 -15.86 -7.67
C ALA A 460 -23.12 -15.98 -6.18
N LEU A 461 -22.22 -15.41 -5.36
CA LEU A 461 -22.36 -15.23 -3.93
C LEU A 461 -22.41 -13.73 -3.62
N TYR A 462 -23.30 -13.36 -2.71
CA TYR A 462 -23.30 -12.07 -2.04
C TYR A 462 -23.09 -12.27 -0.55
N LEU A 463 -22.00 -11.73 -0.02
CA LEU A 463 -21.64 -11.83 1.40
C LEU A 463 -21.51 -10.45 2.02
N ALA A 464 -21.87 -10.35 3.30
CA ALA A 464 -21.49 -9.22 4.14
C ALA A 464 -20.89 -9.72 5.46
N LEU A 465 -19.74 -9.16 5.85
CA LEU A 465 -19.02 -9.51 7.07
C LEU A 465 -18.68 -8.26 7.89
N ASP A 466 -18.60 -8.38 9.20
CA ASP A 466 -18.26 -7.26 10.10
C ASP A 466 -16.75 -7.08 10.27
N ASP A 467 -16.01 -8.19 10.25
CA ASP A 467 -14.59 -8.22 10.56
C ASP A 467 -13.75 -8.39 9.28
N VAL A 468 -12.76 -7.52 9.13
CA VAL A 468 -11.89 -7.47 7.94
C VAL A 468 -11.00 -8.70 7.84
N ARG A 469 -10.54 -9.25 8.98
CA ARG A 469 -9.69 -10.46 9.00
C ARG A 469 -10.48 -11.70 8.62
N ALA A 470 -11.68 -11.86 9.16
CA ALA A 470 -12.63 -12.89 8.79
C ALA A 470 -12.93 -12.83 7.30
N ALA A 471 -13.24 -11.64 6.78
CA ALA A 471 -13.48 -11.46 5.36
C ALA A 471 -12.26 -11.85 4.52
N ALA A 472 -11.06 -11.34 4.82
CA ALA A 472 -9.85 -11.71 4.09
C ALA A 472 -9.58 -13.23 4.13
N THR A 473 -9.85 -13.87 5.27
CA THR A 473 -9.74 -15.33 5.43
C THR A 473 -10.71 -16.09 4.55
N VAL A 474 -11.98 -15.69 4.52
CA VAL A 474 -13.02 -16.30 3.67
C VAL A 474 -12.69 -16.09 2.19
N LEU A 475 -12.31 -14.88 1.77
CA LEU A 475 -12.03 -14.56 0.37
C LEU A 475 -10.85 -15.37 -0.18
N CYS A 476 -9.72 -15.39 0.54
CA CYS A 476 -8.57 -16.21 0.16
C CYS A 476 -8.90 -17.71 0.28
N GLY A 477 -9.69 -18.12 1.27
CA GLY A 477 -10.14 -19.51 1.42
C GLY A 477 -11.00 -20.00 0.24
N LEU A 478 -11.89 -19.14 -0.27
CA LEU A 478 -12.66 -19.41 -1.50
C LEU A 478 -11.74 -19.54 -2.71
N GLN A 479 -10.78 -18.62 -2.87
CA GLN A 479 -9.79 -18.70 -3.94
C GLN A 479 -8.98 -20.01 -3.87
N ASP A 480 -8.44 -20.34 -2.69
CA ASP A 480 -7.63 -21.54 -2.45
C ASP A 480 -8.42 -22.82 -2.73
N ALA A 481 -9.67 -22.91 -2.26
CA ALA A 481 -10.53 -24.08 -2.44
C ALA A 481 -10.84 -24.36 -3.92
N LEU A 482 -10.87 -23.30 -4.74
CA LEU A 482 -11.23 -23.36 -6.16
C LEU A 482 -10.01 -23.42 -7.10
N ALA A 483 -8.79 -23.11 -6.61
CA ALA A 483 -7.57 -23.03 -7.42
C ALA A 483 -7.20 -24.36 -8.14
N GLY A 484 -7.71 -25.50 -7.65
CA GLY A 484 -7.45 -26.83 -8.21
C GLY A 484 -8.61 -27.45 -8.99
N ILE A 485 -9.63 -26.68 -9.35
CA ILE A 485 -10.76 -27.21 -10.12
C ILE A 485 -10.35 -27.49 -11.56
N ASP A 486 -10.62 -28.72 -12.02
CA ASP A 486 -10.41 -29.11 -13.41
C ASP A 486 -11.52 -28.51 -14.28
N ALA A 487 -11.23 -27.34 -14.85
CA ALA A 487 -12.11 -26.66 -15.78
C ALA A 487 -12.50 -27.56 -16.97
N ALA A 488 -11.58 -28.40 -17.48
CA ALA A 488 -11.86 -29.25 -18.63
C ALA A 488 -12.87 -30.35 -18.28
N ALA A 489 -12.76 -30.95 -17.09
CA ALA A 489 -13.73 -31.93 -16.60
C ALA A 489 -15.15 -31.35 -16.46
N LEU A 490 -15.25 -30.05 -16.19
CA LEU A 490 -16.52 -29.31 -16.12
C LEU A 490 -16.99 -28.74 -17.47
N GLY A 491 -16.27 -28.99 -18.57
CA GLY A 491 -16.58 -28.42 -19.89
C GLY A 491 -16.36 -26.91 -20.00
N LEU A 492 -15.55 -26.34 -19.10
CA LEU A 492 -15.22 -24.91 -19.06
C LEU A 492 -13.95 -24.60 -19.88
N PRO A 493 -13.87 -23.42 -20.52
CA PRO A 493 -12.68 -23.02 -21.24
C PRO A 493 -11.49 -22.82 -20.29
N PRO A 494 -10.25 -22.98 -20.78
CA PRO A 494 -9.04 -22.65 -20.02
C PRO A 494 -9.09 -21.21 -19.47
N GLY A 495 -8.65 -21.02 -18.21
CA GLY A 495 -8.73 -19.72 -17.54
C GLY A 495 -10.13 -19.35 -17.03
N SER A 496 -11.04 -20.32 -16.91
CA SER A 496 -12.27 -20.17 -16.12
C SER A 496 -11.96 -20.25 -14.63
N GLY A 497 -12.78 -19.58 -13.83
CA GLY A 497 -12.59 -19.52 -12.39
C GLY A 497 -13.50 -18.46 -11.77
N MET A 498 -13.59 -18.51 -10.44
CA MET A 498 -14.39 -17.55 -9.69
C MET A 498 -13.69 -16.21 -9.62
N ARG A 499 -14.41 -15.16 -9.96
CA ARG A 499 -14.06 -13.77 -9.71
C ARG A 499 -14.55 -13.43 -8.32
N ILE A 500 -13.69 -12.83 -7.52
CA ILE A 500 -14.05 -12.44 -6.16
C ILE A 500 -13.71 -10.97 -6.00
N ALA A 501 -14.69 -10.16 -5.64
CA ALA A 501 -14.50 -8.75 -5.35
C ALA A 501 -14.99 -8.38 -3.96
N ALA A 502 -14.23 -7.53 -3.26
CA ALA A 502 -14.63 -7.03 -1.96
C ALA A 502 -14.39 -5.53 -1.78
N HIS A 503 -15.29 -4.91 -1.03
CA HIS A 503 -15.21 -3.51 -0.65
C HIS A 503 -15.54 -3.36 0.84
N TYR A 504 -14.80 -2.52 1.55
CA TYR A 504 -15.09 -2.16 2.94
C TYR A 504 -15.64 -0.75 2.99
N GLY A 505 -16.85 -0.60 3.53
CA GLY A 505 -17.53 0.68 3.56
C GLY A 505 -18.77 0.68 4.44
N SER A 506 -19.33 1.87 4.63
CA SER A 506 -20.51 2.08 5.47
C SER A 506 -21.79 1.88 4.65
N VAL A 507 -22.62 0.93 5.05
CA VAL A 507 -23.85 0.49 4.38
C VAL A 507 -25.07 0.68 5.27
N TYR A 508 -26.26 0.67 4.68
CA TYR A 508 -27.50 0.59 5.45
C TYR A 508 -27.78 -0.86 5.83
N ALA A 509 -28.08 -1.10 7.11
CA ALA A 509 -28.49 -2.39 7.63
C ALA A 509 -30.02 -2.44 7.74
N VAL A 510 -30.63 -3.50 7.24
CA VAL A 510 -32.09 -3.67 7.26
C VAL A 510 -32.45 -5.16 7.30
N ASP A 511 -33.61 -5.49 7.87
CA ASP A 511 -34.26 -6.75 7.56
C ASP A 511 -34.99 -6.61 6.23
N ASP A 512 -34.60 -7.39 5.24
CA ASP A 512 -35.17 -7.33 3.90
C ASP A 512 -36.68 -7.58 3.97
N PRO A 513 -37.53 -6.64 3.50
CA PRO A 513 -38.98 -6.74 3.69
C PRO A 513 -39.62 -7.87 2.89
N VAL A 514 -38.90 -8.47 1.94
CA VAL A 514 -39.38 -9.59 1.12
C VAL A 514 -38.98 -10.93 1.73
N THR A 515 -37.72 -11.07 2.15
CA THR A 515 -37.19 -12.35 2.67
C THR A 515 -37.27 -12.48 4.19
N GLY A 516 -37.39 -11.37 4.91
CA GLY A 516 -37.31 -11.30 6.37
C GLY A 516 -35.91 -11.57 6.94
N LEU A 517 -34.87 -11.61 6.10
CA LEU A 517 -33.49 -11.87 6.50
C LEU A 517 -32.66 -10.58 6.52
N PRO A 518 -31.59 -10.51 7.33
CA PRO A 518 -30.67 -9.39 7.31
C PRO A 518 -30.07 -9.15 5.92
N ASN A 519 -30.11 -7.90 5.48
CA ASN A 519 -29.59 -7.47 4.19
C ASN A 519 -28.94 -6.09 4.29
N TYR A 520 -28.11 -5.77 3.30
CA TYR A 520 -27.37 -4.52 3.24
C TYR A 520 -27.55 -3.86 1.88
N TYR A 521 -27.75 -2.55 1.88
CA TYR A 521 -27.93 -1.78 0.66
C TYR A 521 -27.28 -0.39 0.74
N GLY A 522 -27.16 0.26 -0.41
CA GLY A 522 -26.56 1.59 -0.55
C GLY A 522 -25.56 1.67 -1.70
N THR A 523 -24.97 2.86 -1.88
CA THR A 523 -24.00 3.12 -2.95
C THR A 523 -22.71 2.32 -2.79
N GLU A 524 -22.25 2.06 -1.56
CA GLU A 524 -21.05 1.23 -1.33
C GLU A 524 -21.28 -0.25 -1.70
N VAL A 525 -22.51 -0.77 -1.60
CA VAL A 525 -22.86 -2.11 -2.11
C VAL A 525 -22.76 -2.12 -3.64
N SER A 526 -23.27 -1.07 -4.29
CA SER A 526 -23.15 -0.92 -5.75
C SER A 526 -21.70 -0.84 -6.19
N ARG A 527 -20.87 -0.11 -5.45
CA ARG A 527 -19.42 0.00 -5.68
C ARG A 527 -18.74 -1.35 -5.68
N ALA A 528 -18.98 -2.18 -4.65
CA ALA A 528 -18.46 -3.55 -4.57
C ALA A 528 -18.86 -4.38 -5.81
N ALA A 529 -20.12 -4.29 -6.23
CA ALA A 529 -20.66 -5.00 -7.39
C ALA A 529 -20.09 -4.52 -8.74
N ARG A 530 -19.36 -3.40 -8.80
CA ARG A 530 -18.69 -2.92 -10.02
C ARG A 530 -17.23 -3.32 -10.11
N VAL A 531 -16.66 -3.84 -9.03
CA VAL A 531 -15.31 -4.42 -9.01
C VAL A 531 -15.33 -5.84 -9.54
N GLU A 532 -16.32 -6.67 -9.20
CA GLU A 532 -16.41 -8.07 -9.67
C GLU A 532 -16.20 -8.22 -11.19
N PRO A 533 -16.88 -7.46 -12.07
CA PRO A 533 -16.81 -7.73 -13.50
C PRO A 533 -15.42 -7.49 -14.12
N ILE A 534 -14.62 -6.63 -13.48
CA ILE A 534 -13.24 -6.33 -13.89
C ILE A 534 -12.21 -7.25 -13.22
N THR A 535 -12.62 -8.04 -12.23
CA THR A 535 -11.75 -9.01 -11.57
C THR A 535 -11.39 -10.16 -12.52
N PRO A 536 -10.10 -10.48 -12.70
CA PRO A 536 -9.69 -11.67 -13.42
C PRO A 536 -10.17 -12.95 -12.75
N PRO A 537 -10.53 -14.00 -13.52
CA PRO A 537 -10.88 -15.30 -12.95
C PRO A 537 -9.80 -15.86 -12.03
N GLY A 538 -10.22 -16.42 -10.90
CA GLY A 538 -9.33 -16.99 -9.89
C GLY A 538 -8.61 -15.94 -9.04
N GLN A 539 -9.00 -14.66 -9.10
CA GLN A 539 -8.39 -13.60 -8.31
C GLN A 539 -9.38 -12.91 -7.37
N VAL A 540 -8.83 -12.29 -6.34
CA VAL A 540 -9.54 -11.49 -5.34
C VAL A 540 -9.15 -10.03 -5.50
N TYR A 541 -10.03 -9.20 -6.06
CA TYR A 541 -9.82 -7.76 -6.18
C TYR A 541 -10.55 -7.00 -5.09
N VAL A 542 -9.88 -6.00 -4.54
CA VAL A 542 -10.41 -5.17 -3.46
C VAL A 542 -10.18 -3.69 -3.74
N THR A 543 -11.09 -2.86 -3.27
CA THR A 543 -10.97 -1.38 -3.36
C THR A 543 -9.92 -0.83 -2.39
N GLU A 544 -9.41 0.39 -2.64
CA GLU A 544 -8.47 1.09 -1.73
C GLU A 544 -8.92 1.12 -0.25
N PRO A 545 -10.20 1.41 0.11
CA PRO A 545 -10.62 1.34 1.51
C PRO A 545 -10.49 -0.04 2.16
N MET A 546 -10.71 -1.12 1.40
CA MET A 546 -10.51 -2.48 1.89
C MET A 546 -9.02 -2.80 2.05
N ALA A 547 -8.17 -2.37 1.12
CA ALA A 547 -6.73 -2.53 1.25
C ALA A 547 -6.17 -1.77 2.48
N ALA A 548 -6.64 -0.55 2.71
CA ALA A 548 -6.30 0.24 3.89
C ALA A 548 -6.74 -0.46 5.19
N ALA A 549 -7.96 -1.02 5.21
CA ALA A 549 -8.45 -1.77 6.36
C ALA A 549 -7.63 -3.04 6.63
N VAL A 550 -7.25 -3.79 5.59
CA VAL A 550 -6.37 -4.97 5.70
C VAL A 550 -5.02 -4.59 6.32
N GLU A 551 -4.40 -3.47 5.93
CA GLU A 551 -3.14 -3.03 6.54
C GLU A 551 -3.29 -2.58 8.01
N MET A 552 -4.48 -2.13 8.39
CA MET A 552 -4.79 -1.76 9.77
C MET A 552 -4.90 -3.00 10.66
N THR A 553 -5.59 -4.04 10.21
CA THR A 553 -6.03 -5.14 11.08
C THR A 553 -5.39 -6.50 10.77
N CYS A 554 -4.76 -6.67 9.61
CA CYS A 554 -4.44 -7.99 9.01
C CYS A 554 -3.04 -8.13 8.41
N ARG A 555 -2.15 -7.13 8.57
CA ARG A 555 -0.82 -7.06 7.93
C ARG A 555 0.14 -8.23 8.24
N ASP A 556 -0.16 -9.03 9.25
CA ASP A 556 0.58 -10.23 9.65
C ASP A 556 0.25 -11.47 8.80
N ALA A 557 -0.91 -11.48 8.15
CA ALA A 557 -1.43 -12.66 7.46
C ALA A 557 -1.85 -12.40 6.01
N PHE A 558 -2.11 -11.14 5.64
CA PHE A 558 -2.60 -10.76 4.32
C PHE A 558 -1.91 -9.50 3.82
N ALA A 559 -1.74 -9.42 2.50
CA ALA A 559 -1.19 -8.28 1.79
C ALA A 559 -2.11 -7.88 0.65
N CYS A 560 -2.08 -6.58 0.31
CA CYS A 560 -2.82 -6.04 -0.84
C CYS A 560 -1.83 -5.50 -1.87
N ARG A 561 -1.74 -6.15 -3.03
CA ARG A 561 -0.87 -5.72 -4.14
C ARG A 561 -1.61 -4.77 -5.04
N TYR A 562 -1.06 -3.58 -5.28
CA TYR A 562 -1.71 -2.62 -6.17
C TYR A 562 -1.73 -3.13 -7.61
N VAL A 563 -2.89 -3.04 -8.24
CA VAL A 563 -3.13 -3.49 -9.62
C VAL A 563 -3.12 -2.32 -10.59
N GLY A 564 -3.54 -1.13 -10.13
CA GLY A 564 -3.65 0.08 -10.95
C GLY A 564 -4.96 0.83 -10.73
N ARG A 565 -5.11 1.94 -11.47
CA ARG A 565 -6.38 2.66 -11.62
C ARG A 565 -7.22 2.03 -12.73
N LEU A 566 -8.28 1.34 -12.34
CA LEU A 566 -9.14 0.62 -13.28
C LEU A 566 -10.49 1.33 -13.42
N ALA A 567 -10.96 1.44 -14.67
CA ALA A 567 -12.34 1.84 -14.94
C ALA A 567 -13.28 0.75 -14.44
N LEU A 568 -14.20 1.11 -13.55
CA LEU A 568 -15.20 0.21 -13.02
C LEU A 568 -16.30 -0.05 -14.05
N ALA A 569 -16.93 -1.22 -13.97
CA ALA A 569 -17.98 -1.60 -14.90
C ALA A 569 -19.16 -0.61 -14.90
N LYS A 570 -19.87 -0.53 -16.04
CA LYS A 570 -21.02 0.37 -16.25
C LYS A 570 -20.71 1.85 -16.01
N ASP A 571 -19.51 2.28 -16.39
CA ASP A 571 -19.03 3.67 -16.29
C ASP A 571 -19.13 4.26 -14.87
N PHE A 572 -18.94 3.42 -13.84
CA PHE A 572 -19.05 3.81 -12.43
C PHE A 572 -17.86 4.66 -11.93
N GLY A 573 -16.93 5.02 -12.82
CA GLY A 573 -15.74 5.81 -12.52
C GLY A 573 -14.46 4.99 -12.55
N VAL A 574 -13.37 5.57 -12.03
CA VAL A 574 -12.05 4.94 -11.98
C VAL A 574 -11.63 4.79 -10.53
N GLU A 575 -11.21 3.60 -10.14
CA GLU A 575 -10.77 3.31 -8.77
C GLU A 575 -9.40 2.65 -8.71
N ARG A 576 -8.72 2.89 -7.59
CA ARG A 576 -7.51 2.16 -7.21
C ARG A 576 -7.90 0.76 -6.74
N ILE A 577 -7.44 -0.24 -7.47
CA ILE A 577 -7.74 -1.65 -7.21
C ILE A 577 -6.49 -2.36 -6.71
N TYR A 578 -6.69 -3.26 -5.76
CA TYR A 578 -5.66 -4.09 -5.16
C TYR A 578 -6.04 -5.56 -5.28
N ARG A 579 -5.05 -6.44 -5.43
CA ARG A 579 -5.21 -7.88 -5.32
C ARG A 579 -4.94 -8.29 -3.88
N LEU A 580 -5.92 -8.88 -3.23
CA LEU A 580 -5.75 -9.46 -1.91
C LEU A 580 -5.08 -10.83 -2.03
N GLU A 581 -4.04 -11.06 -1.22
CA GLU A 581 -3.34 -12.33 -1.15
C GLU A 581 -2.94 -12.67 0.28
N ARG A 582 -2.77 -13.98 0.54
CA ARG A 582 -2.25 -14.46 1.81
C ARG A 582 -0.73 -14.24 1.84
N ILE A 583 -0.24 -13.61 2.90
CA ILE A 583 1.19 -13.57 3.19
C ILE A 583 1.63 -14.99 3.49
N ARG A 584 2.62 -15.49 2.74
CA ARG A 584 3.27 -16.74 3.11
C ARG A 584 4.10 -16.44 4.36
N VAL A 585 4.09 -17.33 5.35
CA VAL A 585 4.72 -17.20 6.70
C VAL A 585 6.16 -16.65 6.67
N ASN A 586 6.82 -16.70 5.51
CA ASN A 586 8.16 -16.21 5.25
C ASN A 586 8.31 -14.71 5.01
N ASP A 587 7.27 -13.94 4.67
CA ASP A 587 7.40 -12.47 4.53
C ASP A 587 7.40 -11.77 5.91
N ALA A 588 6.98 -12.47 6.96
CA ALA A 588 6.94 -11.97 8.33
C ALA A 588 8.33 -11.68 8.93
N PHE A 589 9.40 -12.29 8.39
CA PHE A 589 10.78 -12.04 8.83
C PHE A 589 11.23 -10.59 8.56
N VAL A 590 10.71 -9.96 7.50
CA VAL A 590 11.05 -8.56 7.17
C VAL A 590 10.29 -7.57 8.06
N ILE A 591 9.12 -7.96 8.58
CA ILE A 591 8.21 -7.09 9.34
C ILE A 591 8.46 -7.18 10.86
N LYS A 592 8.89 -8.33 11.40
CA LYS A 592 9.11 -8.48 12.85
C LYS A 592 10.44 -7.90 13.34
N ASP A 593 11.52 -8.08 12.59
CA ASP A 593 12.86 -7.66 13.05
C ASP A 593 13.09 -6.14 13.02
N SER A 594 12.24 -5.40 12.29
CA SER A 594 12.22 -3.93 12.28
C SER A 594 11.59 -3.34 13.56
N CYS A 595 10.78 -4.11 14.31
CA CYS A 595 10.19 -3.65 15.57
C CYS A 595 11.04 -3.98 16.81
N GLU A 596 11.74 -5.12 16.84
CA GLU A 596 12.47 -5.54 18.06
C GLU A 596 13.89 -4.97 18.18
N SER A 597 14.51 -4.56 17.06
CA SER A 597 15.88 -4.04 17.05
C SER A 597 16.03 -2.56 17.48
N ALA A 598 14.92 -1.84 17.71
CA ALA A 598 14.94 -0.43 18.14
C ALA A 598 14.85 -0.23 19.67
N THR A 599 14.92 -1.31 20.48
CA THR A 599 14.76 -1.25 21.94
C THR A 599 15.93 -1.81 22.74
N ARG A 600 17.15 -1.83 22.19
CA ARG A 600 18.37 -2.06 22.97
C ARG A 600 19.49 -1.10 22.61
#